data_AF-A0A8J8BIU4-F1
#
_entry.id   AF-A0A8J8BIU4-F1
#
_cell.length_a   1.000
_cell.length_b   1.000
_cell.length_c   1.000
_cell.angle_alpha   90.00
_cell.angle_beta   90.00
_cell.angle_gamma   90.00
#
_symmetry.space_group_name_H-M   'P 1'
#
loop_
_entity.id
_entity.type
_entity.pdbx_description
1 polymer ?
#
loop_
_entity_poly.entity_id
_entity_poly.type
_entity_poly.pdbx_seq_one_letter_code
_entity_poly.pdbx_strand_id
1 'polypeptide(L)'
;MTAPRVSVLMLAWKAEATIVEALQGALAQTVPCEILCSDDASPDAGFERAAAFLAGSPPMAAAHTVRLLRQPVNLGLTAHLNRLLAEAGGELIVVMAADDISLPERVATLLTAFDADPGAFVAGSAWRAFGDGRPERVERTRLPARFGLADFVASGGMSTLLGATLAFRRELVERFGPLAGHVEDNVLSLRGALLGGGLNLPQPLVRYRRSPDSLGQWLFARGEVGPAARERRYRRTIAMYRAVAADLAACLDRAGRPADPRVARAATDIIAMYRIEADARETLLERPRREWLAPILAGLRQRGLRRKSAERALKLLLPRRWLRLG
;
A
#
# COMPACT_ATOMS: atom_id res chain seq x y z
N MET A 1 -14.96 6.98 29.62
CA MET A 1 -15.25 6.68 28.20
C MET A 1 -14.34 5.55 27.75
N THR A 2 -14.87 4.52 27.09
CA THR A 2 -14.05 3.44 26.52
C THR A 2 -13.23 3.99 25.36
N ALA A 3 -11.94 3.65 25.29
CA ALA A 3 -11.08 4.04 24.17
C ALA A 3 -11.65 3.53 22.84
N PRO A 4 -11.57 4.31 21.74
CA PRO A 4 -12.00 3.85 20.42
C PRO A 4 -11.28 2.57 19.97
N ARG A 5 -12.02 1.62 19.38
CA ARG A 5 -11.43 0.40 18.78
C ARG A 5 -10.55 0.69 17.56
N VAL A 6 -10.73 1.85 16.93
CA VAL A 6 -10.11 2.19 15.65
C VAL A 6 -9.25 3.44 15.79
N SER A 7 -8.03 3.38 15.28
CA SER A 7 -7.17 4.54 15.03
C SER A 7 -7.10 4.83 13.54
N VAL A 8 -7.62 5.99 13.14
CA VAL A 8 -7.47 6.56 11.80
C VAL A 8 -6.17 7.35 11.76
N LEU A 9 -5.22 6.90 10.94
CA LEU A 9 -3.91 7.53 10.77
C LEU A 9 -3.92 8.33 9.46
N MET A 10 -4.06 9.65 9.59
CA MET A 10 -4.02 10.57 8.47
C MET A 10 -2.58 11.06 8.27
N LEU A 11 -2.01 10.69 7.13
CA LEU A 11 -0.65 11.02 6.72
C LEU A 11 -0.69 12.25 5.81
N ALA A 12 -0.12 13.36 6.27
CA ALA A 12 -0.09 14.61 5.52
C ALA A 12 1.34 14.96 5.08
N TRP A 13 1.48 15.27 3.80
CA TRP A 13 2.67 15.91 3.23
C TRP A 13 2.25 16.76 2.04
N LYS A 14 2.58 18.05 2.06
CA LYS A 14 2.18 19.03 1.03
C LYS A 14 0.67 19.05 0.73
N ALA A 15 -0.13 19.05 1.79
CA ALA A 15 -1.58 18.87 1.71
C ALA A 15 -2.36 20.17 1.98
N GLU A 16 -1.75 21.36 1.84
CA GLU A 16 -2.40 22.65 2.16
C GLU A 16 -3.81 22.79 1.52
N ALA A 17 -3.94 22.41 0.26
CA ALA A 17 -5.18 22.53 -0.50
C ALA A 17 -6.26 21.51 -0.13
N THR A 18 -5.89 20.37 0.46
CA THR A 18 -6.79 19.20 0.59
C THR A 18 -7.02 18.75 2.03
N ILE A 19 -6.15 19.12 2.97
CA ILE A 19 -6.16 18.63 4.36
C ILE A 19 -7.49 18.89 5.08
N VAL A 20 -8.15 20.01 4.78
CA VAL A 20 -9.45 20.35 5.40
C VAL A 20 -10.55 19.39 4.93
N GLU A 21 -10.63 19.08 3.63
CA GLU A 21 -11.60 18.11 3.10
C GLU A 21 -11.33 16.70 3.65
N ALA A 22 -10.05 16.32 3.76
CA ALA A 22 -9.63 15.07 4.36
C ALA A 22 -10.06 14.97 5.84
N LEU A 23 -9.82 16.01 6.64
CA LEU A 23 -10.25 16.08 8.04
C LEU A 23 -11.76 16.02 8.18
N GLN A 24 -12.52 16.70 7.33
CA GLN A 24 -13.98 16.60 7.31
C GLN A 24 -14.44 15.15 7.09
N GLY A 25 -13.83 14.42 6.16
CA GLY A 25 -14.14 13.00 5.94
C GLY A 25 -13.80 12.11 7.15
N ALA A 26 -12.72 12.42 7.87
CA ALA A 26 -12.36 11.71 9.10
C ALA A 26 -13.31 12.01 10.27
N LEU A 27 -13.76 13.25 10.42
CA LEU A 27 -14.70 13.68 11.48
C LEU A 27 -16.16 13.30 11.17
N ALA A 28 -16.46 12.94 9.93
CA ALA A 28 -17.77 12.45 9.50
C ALA A 28 -17.96 10.94 9.74
N GLN A 29 -16.97 10.22 10.29
CA GLN A 29 -17.11 8.80 10.58
C GLN A 29 -18.25 8.56 11.58
N THR A 30 -19.11 7.59 11.29
CA THR A 30 -20.34 7.36 12.08
C THR A 30 -20.14 6.62 13.40
N VAL A 31 -18.90 6.25 13.72
CA VAL A 31 -18.53 5.55 14.96
C VAL A 31 -17.33 6.22 15.62
N PRO A 32 -17.21 6.18 16.97
CA PRO A 32 -16.08 6.77 17.68
C PRO A 32 -14.73 6.24 17.17
N CYS A 33 -13.80 7.15 16.93
CA CYS A 33 -12.46 6.86 16.39
C CYS A 33 -11.41 7.65 17.16
N GLU A 34 -10.20 7.11 17.26
CA GLU A 34 -9.02 7.92 17.48
C GLU A 34 -8.53 8.43 16.12
N ILE A 35 -8.39 9.74 15.94
CA ILE A 35 -7.93 10.34 14.70
C ILE A 35 -6.58 11.00 14.97
N LEU A 36 -5.53 10.42 14.40
CA LEU A 36 -4.18 10.98 14.45
C LEU A 36 -3.87 11.60 13.09
N CYS A 37 -3.94 12.92 13.02
CA CYS A 37 -3.52 13.69 11.84
C CYS A 37 -2.07 14.13 12.04
N SER A 38 -1.16 13.69 11.18
CA SER A 38 0.24 14.08 11.29
C SER A 38 0.79 14.66 10.00
N ASP A 39 1.45 15.81 10.12
CA ASP A 39 2.25 16.44 9.07
C ASP A 39 3.69 15.93 9.08
N ASP A 40 4.20 15.48 7.92
CA ASP A 40 5.56 14.97 7.74
C ASP A 40 6.55 16.07 7.36
N ALA A 41 6.58 17.14 8.18
CA ALA A 41 7.37 18.34 7.96
C ALA A 41 7.13 18.98 6.58
N SER A 42 5.85 19.28 6.28
CA SER A 42 5.51 19.94 5.01
C SER A 42 6.13 21.35 4.95
N PRO A 43 6.58 21.77 3.76
CA PRO A 43 7.07 23.13 3.53
C PRO A 43 5.94 24.15 3.29
N ASP A 44 4.68 23.69 3.23
CA ASP A 44 3.49 24.50 2.98
C ASP A 44 2.71 24.75 4.28
N ALA A 45 1.57 25.46 4.20
CA ALA A 45 0.77 25.81 5.38
C ALA A 45 -0.25 24.74 5.79
N GLY A 46 -0.05 23.48 5.36
CA GLY A 46 -1.02 22.40 5.61
C GLY A 46 -1.26 22.11 7.08
N PHE A 47 -0.20 22.14 7.91
CA PHE A 47 -0.30 21.92 9.35
C PHE A 47 -1.11 23.04 10.04
N GLU A 48 -0.82 24.29 9.70
CA GLU A 48 -1.47 25.47 10.27
C GLU A 48 -2.95 25.52 9.89
N ARG A 49 -3.30 25.13 8.66
CA ARG A 49 -4.70 25.01 8.21
C ARG A 49 -5.45 23.92 8.97
N ALA A 50 -4.83 22.76 9.19
CA ALA A 50 -5.42 21.70 10.02
C ALA A 50 -5.67 22.17 11.45
N ALA A 51 -4.69 22.86 12.06
CA ALA A 51 -4.79 23.39 13.41
C ALA A 51 -5.93 24.42 13.53
N ALA A 52 -6.00 25.38 12.61
CA ALA A 52 -7.04 26.40 12.58
C ALA A 52 -8.43 25.78 12.40
N PHE A 53 -8.57 24.79 11.52
CA PHE A 53 -9.83 24.08 11.31
C PHE A 53 -10.29 23.35 12.58
N LEU A 54 -9.40 22.63 13.27
CA LEU A 54 -9.74 21.91 14.49
C LEU A 54 -10.02 22.83 15.69
N ALA A 55 -9.31 23.96 15.79
CA ALA A 55 -9.57 24.97 16.82
C ALA A 55 -10.97 25.59 16.72
N GLY A 56 -11.53 25.65 15.51
CA GLY A 56 -12.91 26.06 15.27
C GLY A 56 -13.98 25.09 15.81
N SER A 57 -13.58 24.00 16.48
CA SER A 57 -14.48 22.97 17.04
C SER A 57 -15.54 22.50 16.03
N PRO A 58 -15.10 21.97 14.86
CA PRO A 58 -16.01 21.56 13.80
C PRO A 58 -16.96 20.46 14.28
N PRO A 59 -18.16 20.34 13.69
CA PRO A 59 -19.11 19.29 14.05
C PRO A 59 -18.49 17.91 13.82
N MET A 60 -18.73 17.01 14.76
CA MET A 60 -18.25 15.63 14.75
C MET A 60 -19.46 14.71 14.72
N ALA A 61 -19.45 13.70 13.85
CA ALA A 61 -20.56 12.76 13.72
C ALA A 61 -20.62 11.77 14.90
N ALA A 62 -19.49 11.51 15.55
CA ALA A 62 -19.39 10.72 16.76
C ALA A 62 -18.36 11.31 17.75
N ALA A 63 -18.25 10.72 18.93
CA ALA A 63 -17.31 11.15 19.98
C ALA A 63 -15.86 10.72 19.65
N HIS A 64 -15.26 11.28 18.59
CA HIS A 64 -13.87 11.01 18.23
C HIS A 64 -12.90 11.72 19.18
N THR A 65 -11.70 11.15 19.32
CA THR A 65 -10.55 11.85 19.92
C THR A 65 -9.60 12.25 18.81
N VAL A 66 -9.24 13.53 18.71
CA VAL A 66 -8.43 14.05 17.60
C VAL A 66 -7.10 14.56 18.14
N ARG A 67 -5.99 14.15 17.54
CA ARG A 67 -4.65 14.67 17.81
C ARG A 67 -4.02 15.14 16.51
N LEU A 68 -3.48 16.35 16.54
CA LEU A 68 -2.68 16.92 15.46
C LEU A 68 -1.19 16.85 15.84
N LEU A 69 -0.38 16.27 14.97
CA LEU A 69 1.05 16.00 15.17
C LEU A 69 1.87 16.61 14.03
N ARG A 70 3.13 16.95 14.29
CA ARG A 70 4.09 17.41 13.27
C ARG A 70 5.42 16.74 13.48
N GLN A 71 6.00 16.20 12.40
CA GLN A 71 7.36 15.68 12.43
C GLN A 71 8.37 16.82 12.31
N PRO A 72 9.53 16.73 12.98
CA PRO A 72 10.57 17.76 12.90
C PRO A 72 11.29 17.75 11.54
N VAL A 73 11.30 16.60 10.86
CA VAL A 73 11.89 16.40 9.53
C VAL A 73 10.99 15.46 8.74
N ASN A 74 11.06 15.55 7.41
CA ASN A 74 10.33 14.65 6.52
C ASN A 74 10.93 13.24 6.61
N LEU A 75 10.15 12.31 7.16
CA LEU A 75 10.55 10.92 7.36
C LEU A 75 10.29 10.07 6.12
N GLY A 76 9.37 10.49 5.28
CA GLY A 76 8.81 9.71 4.19
C GLY A 76 7.75 8.72 4.70
N LEU A 77 6.91 8.27 3.76
CA LEU A 77 5.65 7.58 4.04
C LEU A 77 5.74 6.44 5.07
N THR A 78 6.65 5.48 4.86
CA THR A 78 6.73 4.29 5.73
C THR A 78 7.24 4.62 7.13
N ALA A 79 8.24 5.49 7.26
CA ALA A 79 8.76 5.88 8.57
C ALA A 79 7.78 6.80 9.32
N HIS A 80 7.07 7.66 8.60
CA HIS A 80 5.98 8.47 9.15
C HIS A 80 4.83 7.63 9.67
N LEU A 81 4.38 6.64 8.89
CA LEU A 81 3.37 5.66 9.31
C LEU A 81 3.83 4.87 10.54
N ASN A 82 5.09 4.41 10.60
CA ASN A 82 5.64 3.75 11.79
C ASN A 82 5.59 4.65 13.03
N ARG A 83 5.85 5.96 12.92
CA ARG A 83 5.71 6.87 14.07
C ARG A 83 4.27 7.01 14.53
N LEU A 84 3.31 7.14 13.62
CA LEU A 84 1.89 7.16 13.96
C LEU A 84 1.41 5.84 14.58
N LEU A 85 1.89 4.70 14.08
CA LEU A 85 1.57 3.39 14.64
C LEU A 85 2.00 3.23 16.10
N ALA A 86 3.13 3.83 16.48
CA ALA A 86 3.59 3.83 17.86
C ALA A 86 2.72 4.71 18.79
N GLU A 87 1.96 5.65 18.23
CA GLU A 87 1.05 6.55 18.96
C GLU A 87 -0.39 6.02 19.01
N ALA A 88 -0.73 5.03 18.19
CA ALA A 88 -2.08 4.54 17.97
C ALA A 88 -2.56 3.57 19.06
N GLY A 89 -3.71 3.85 19.65
CA GLY A 89 -4.31 3.04 20.71
C GLY A 89 -5.29 1.95 20.24
N GLY A 90 -5.87 2.10 19.05
CA GLY A 90 -6.91 1.22 18.52
C GLY A 90 -6.39 -0.16 18.10
N GLU A 91 -7.25 -1.17 18.21
CA GLU A 91 -6.97 -2.54 17.74
C GLU A 91 -6.97 -2.65 16.21
N LEU A 92 -7.73 -1.78 15.54
CA LEU A 92 -7.76 -1.65 14.08
C LEU A 92 -7.15 -0.32 13.67
N ILE A 93 -6.26 -0.38 12.71
CA ILE A 93 -5.64 0.78 12.09
C ILE A 93 -6.30 1.03 10.75
N VAL A 94 -6.67 2.28 10.47
CA VAL A 94 -7.18 2.72 9.17
C VAL A 94 -6.26 3.79 8.61
N VAL A 95 -5.66 3.54 7.47
CA VAL A 95 -4.75 4.49 6.82
C VAL A 95 -5.54 5.45 5.94
N MET A 96 -5.20 6.73 6.01
CA MET A 96 -5.80 7.79 5.21
C MET A 96 -4.73 8.75 4.72
N ALA A 97 -4.79 9.13 3.44
CA ALA A 97 -3.97 10.21 2.91
C ALA A 97 -4.68 11.55 3.08
N ALA A 98 -3.92 12.63 3.30
CA ALA A 98 -4.45 13.98 3.49
C ALA A 98 -5.01 14.65 2.22
N ASP A 99 -4.96 13.98 1.08
CA ASP A 99 -5.54 14.41 -0.20
C ASP A 99 -6.80 13.62 -0.61
N ASP A 100 -7.12 12.56 0.13
CA ASP A 100 -8.30 11.71 -0.07
C ASP A 100 -9.43 12.04 0.91
N ILE A 101 -10.65 11.62 0.59
CA ILE A 101 -11.83 11.81 1.44
C ILE A 101 -12.39 10.44 1.84
N SER A 102 -12.35 10.13 3.14
CA SER A 102 -13.03 8.95 3.70
C SER A 102 -14.54 9.19 3.72
N LEU A 103 -15.33 8.22 3.25
CA LEU A 103 -16.80 8.29 3.35
C LEU A 103 -17.28 7.98 4.78
N PRO A 104 -18.40 8.58 5.24
CA PRO A 104 -18.87 8.47 6.63
C PRO A 104 -18.97 7.04 7.18
N GLU A 105 -19.36 6.09 6.33
CA GLU A 105 -19.59 4.69 6.68
C GLU A 105 -18.32 3.82 6.63
N ARG A 106 -17.16 4.38 6.28
CA ARG A 106 -15.91 3.63 6.07
C ARG A 106 -15.53 2.80 7.29
N VAL A 107 -15.39 3.42 8.45
CA VAL A 107 -14.93 2.73 9.66
C VAL A 107 -15.96 1.73 10.16
N ALA A 108 -17.25 2.08 10.15
CA ALA A 108 -18.33 1.16 10.52
C ALA A 108 -18.38 -0.10 9.63
N THR A 109 -18.17 0.08 8.32
CA THR A 109 -18.11 -1.03 7.35
C THR A 109 -16.90 -1.92 7.59
N LEU A 110 -15.73 -1.33 7.87
CA LEU A 110 -14.51 -2.07 8.17
C LEU A 110 -14.64 -2.88 9.47
N LEU A 111 -15.17 -2.27 10.54
CA LEU A 111 -15.44 -2.98 11.80
C LEU A 111 -16.34 -4.19 11.58
N THR A 112 -17.46 -3.99 10.89
CA THR A 112 -18.40 -5.08 10.55
C THR A 112 -17.69 -6.21 9.79
N ALA A 113 -16.82 -5.87 8.85
CA ALA A 113 -16.09 -6.85 8.06
C ALA A 113 -15.06 -7.65 8.90
N PHE A 114 -14.30 -6.99 9.78
CA PHE A 114 -13.34 -7.65 10.68
C PHE A 114 -14.02 -8.46 11.79
N ASP A 115 -15.20 -8.04 12.25
CA ASP A 115 -15.98 -8.78 13.24
C ASP A 115 -16.62 -10.03 12.62
N ALA A 116 -17.04 -9.96 11.34
CA ALA A 116 -17.59 -11.10 10.60
C ALA A 116 -16.53 -12.13 10.19
N ASP A 117 -15.28 -11.72 9.99
CA ASP A 117 -14.15 -12.61 9.70
C ASP A 117 -12.96 -12.32 10.64
N PRO A 118 -12.95 -12.93 11.84
CA PRO A 118 -11.84 -12.79 12.78
C PRO A 118 -10.48 -13.25 12.23
N GLY A 119 -10.46 -14.09 11.18
CA GLY A 119 -9.24 -14.55 10.52
C GLY A 119 -8.65 -13.56 9.51
N ALA A 120 -9.35 -12.47 9.19
CA ALA A 120 -8.82 -11.41 8.36
C ALA A 120 -7.90 -10.48 9.17
N PHE A 121 -6.71 -10.20 8.65
CA PHE A 121 -5.73 -9.30 9.28
C PHE A 121 -5.58 -7.96 8.55
N VAL A 122 -5.96 -7.92 7.27
CA VAL A 122 -5.88 -6.72 6.44
C VAL A 122 -7.16 -6.60 5.59
N ALA A 123 -7.60 -5.39 5.33
CA ALA A 123 -8.72 -5.09 4.46
C ALA A 123 -8.41 -3.86 3.60
N GLY A 124 -8.98 -3.83 2.41
CA GLY A 124 -9.10 -2.62 1.61
C GLY A 124 -10.47 -2.57 0.96
N SER A 125 -10.81 -1.44 0.37
CA SER A 125 -12.13 -1.23 -0.24
C SER A 125 -12.00 -0.82 -1.70
N ALA A 126 -13.11 -0.84 -2.41
CA ALA A 126 -13.23 -0.05 -3.63
C ALA A 126 -13.10 1.45 -3.28
N TRP A 127 -12.87 2.27 -4.30
CA TRP A 127 -12.76 3.73 -4.17
C TRP A 127 -13.40 4.44 -5.36
N ARG A 128 -13.71 5.72 -5.20
CA ARG A 128 -14.15 6.62 -6.26
C ARG A 128 -12.98 7.48 -6.70
N ALA A 129 -12.42 7.23 -7.88
CA ALA A 129 -11.35 8.07 -8.41
C ALA A 129 -11.93 9.43 -8.84
N PHE A 130 -11.30 10.53 -8.42
CA PHE A 130 -11.71 11.90 -8.77
C PHE A 130 -10.51 12.86 -8.91
N GLY A 131 -10.76 14.08 -9.38
CA GLY A 131 -9.75 15.16 -9.44
C GLY A 131 -8.87 15.21 -10.69
N ASP A 132 -9.05 14.30 -11.66
CA ASP A 132 -8.32 14.26 -12.93
C ASP A 132 -9.08 14.89 -14.12
N GLY A 133 -10.10 15.71 -13.83
CA GLY A 133 -10.98 16.33 -14.83
C GLY A 133 -11.95 15.35 -15.53
N ARG A 134 -11.98 14.08 -15.11
CA ARG A 134 -12.93 13.07 -15.62
C ARG A 134 -14.07 12.86 -14.62
N PRO A 135 -15.23 12.33 -15.08
CA PRO A 135 -16.29 11.89 -14.17
C PRO A 135 -15.78 10.84 -13.17
N GLU A 136 -16.27 10.89 -11.94
CA GLU A 136 -15.90 9.92 -10.91
C GLU A 136 -16.21 8.48 -11.35
N ARG A 137 -15.31 7.56 -11.02
CA ARG A 137 -15.47 6.13 -11.32
C ARG A 137 -15.14 5.28 -10.12
N VAL A 138 -15.97 4.27 -9.88
CA VAL A 138 -15.68 3.23 -8.90
C VAL A 138 -14.62 2.30 -9.45
N GLU A 139 -13.54 2.15 -8.70
CA GLU A 139 -12.41 1.28 -9.00
C GLU A 139 -12.12 0.37 -7.81
N ARG A 140 -11.47 -0.76 -8.11
CA ARG A 140 -11.10 -1.75 -7.10
C ARG A 140 -9.85 -2.49 -7.53
N THR A 141 -9.16 -3.06 -6.55
CA THR A 141 -8.04 -3.96 -6.83
C THR A 141 -8.55 -5.27 -7.44
N ARG A 142 -7.65 -6.04 -8.05
CA ARG A 142 -7.97 -7.33 -8.69
C ARG A 142 -7.95 -8.52 -7.71
N LEU A 143 -7.69 -8.28 -6.43
CA LEU A 143 -7.70 -9.34 -5.43
C LEU A 143 -9.14 -9.87 -5.25
N PRO A 144 -9.32 -11.17 -4.96
CA PRO A 144 -10.61 -11.72 -4.57
C PRO A 144 -11.18 -11.03 -3.32
N ALA A 145 -12.49 -11.14 -3.10
CA ALA A 145 -13.17 -10.56 -1.93
C ALA A 145 -12.56 -11.03 -0.60
N ARG A 146 -12.13 -12.30 -0.56
CA ARG A 146 -11.31 -12.88 0.51
C ARG A 146 -10.06 -13.48 -0.13
N PHE A 147 -8.87 -13.07 0.30
CA PHE A 147 -7.62 -13.47 -0.34
C PHE A 147 -6.56 -13.96 0.67
N GLY A 148 -5.61 -14.75 0.17
CA GLY A 148 -4.41 -15.18 0.89
C GLY A 148 -3.18 -15.20 -0.04
N LEU A 149 -2.05 -15.70 0.44
CA LEU A 149 -0.79 -15.69 -0.33
C LEU A 149 -0.89 -16.41 -1.70
N ALA A 150 -1.72 -17.45 -1.80
CA ALA A 150 -1.91 -18.18 -3.06
C ALA A 150 -2.43 -17.28 -4.20
N ASP A 151 -3.23 -16.26 -3.88
CA ASP A 151 -3.79 -15.32 -4.86
C ASP A 151 -2.71 -14.40 -5.45
N PHE A 152 -1.72 -14.01 -4.65
CA PHE A 152 -0.55 -13.24 -5.11
C PHE A 152 0.35 -14.10 -6.02
N VAL A 153 0.50 -15.39 -5.71
CA VAL A 153 1.22 -16.31 -6.61
C VAL A 153 0.45 -16.47 -7.93
N ALA A 154 -0.88 -16.62 -7.87
CA ALA A 154 -1.73 -16.80 -9.04
C ALA A 154 -1.78 -15.57 -9.95
N SER A 155 -1.71 -14.36 -9.38
CA SER A 155 -1.72 -13.10 -10.15
C SER A 155 -0.46 -12.94 -11.02
N GLY A 156 0.65 -13.59 -10.65
CA GLY A 156 1.90 -13.59 -11.40
C GLY A 156 2.57 -12.21 -11.54
N GLY A 157 2.24 -11.30 -10.64
CA GLY A 157 2.77 -9.94 -10.63
C GLY A 157 2.52 -9.22 -9.31
N MET A 158 2.91 -7.96 -9.27
CA MET A 158 2.62 -7.11 -8.11
C MET A 158 1.11 -6.93 -8.01
N SER A 159 0.55 -7.43 -6.91
CA SER A 159 -0.85 -7.26 -6.51
C SER A 159 -0.85 -6.81 -5.07
N THR A 160 -1.73 -5.88 -4.72
CA THR A 160 -1.85 -5.31 -3.38
C THR A 160 -3.22 -4.67 -3.22
N LEU A 161 -3.62 -4.41 -1.99
CA LEU A 161 -4.65 -3.42 -1.67
C LEU A 161 -4.13 -2.01 -1.95
N LEU A 162 -5.02 -1.05 -2.20
CA LEU A 162 -4.63 0.35 -2.35
C LEU A 162 -4.35 0.96 -0.97
N GLY A 163 -3.16 1.53 -0.76
CA GLY A 163 -2.74 2.13 0.52
C GLY A 163 -3.76 3.10 1.14
N ALA A 164 -4.36 3.97 0.32
CA ALA A 164 -5.40 4.92 0.76
C ALA A 164 -6.67 4.28 1.35
N THR A 165 -6.95 3.03 1.00
CA THR A 165 -8.14 2.28 1.45
C THR A 165 -7.82 1.31 2.58
N LEU A 166 -6.55 1.18 2.95
CA LEU A 166 -6.03 0.08 3.73
C LEU A 166 -6.44 0.21 5.20
N ALA A 167 -6.88 -0.91 5.77
CA ALA A 167 -7.13 -1.09 7.17
C ALA A 167 -6.56 -2.42 7.63
N PHE A 168 -6.08 -2.52 8.87
CA PHE A 168 -5.40 -3.72 9.35
C PHE A 168 -5.42 -3.83 10.87
N ARG A 169 -5.30 -5.06 11.37
CA ARG A 169 -5.15 -5.30 12.81
C ARG A 169 -3.80 -4.79 13.28
N ARG A 170 -3.75 -3.97 14.33
CA ARG A 170 -2.50 -3.45 14.92
C ARG A 170 -1.51 -4.57 15.25
N GLU A 171 -2.04 -5.74 15.60
CA GLU A 171 -1.32 -7.00 15.82
C GLU A 171 -0.32 -7.35 14.70
N LEU A 172 -0.55 -6.94 13.44
CA LEU A 172 0.42 -7.14 12.35
C LEU A 172 1.78 -6.48 12.62
N VAL A 173 1.76 -5.28 13.21
CA VAL A 173 2.96 -4.51 13.52
C VAL A 173 3.53 -4.95 14.86
N GLU A 174 2.70 -5.36 15.81
CA GLU A 174 3.16 -5.95 17.08
C GLU A 174 3.92 -7.27 16.86
N ARG A 175 3.43 -8.13 15.96
CA ARG A 175 4.06 -9.42 15.65
C ARG A 175 5.32 -9.29 14.78
N PHE A 176 5.29 -8.42 13.78
CA PHE A 176 6.36 -8.32 12.78
C PHE A 176 7.22 -7.07 12.90
N GLY A 177 6.99 -6.23 13.90
CA GLY A 177 7.71 -4.99 14.08
C GLY A 177 7.41 -3.94 13.00
N PRO A 178 8.18 -2.84 12.99
CA PRO A 178 7.94 -1.71 12.08
C PRO A 178 8.06 -2.13 10.60
N LEU A 179 7.41 -1.35 9.75
CA LEU A 179 7.47 -1.49 8.30
C LEU A 179 8.82 -1.00 7.77
N ALA A 180 9.33 -1.63 6.72
CA ALA A 180 10.57 -1.25 6.06
C ALA A 180 10.35 -0.89 4.58
N GLY A 181 11.23 -0.06 4.02
CA GLY A 181 11.16 0.38 2.63
C GLY A 181 10.38 1.69 2.45
N HIS A 182 9.93 1.94 1.22
CA HIS A 182 9.25 3.18 0.82
C HIS A 182 7.77 2.98 0.43
N VAL A 183 7.28 1.75 0.51
CA VAL A 183 5.94 1.35 0.05
C VAL A 183 5.37 0.39 1.08
N GLU A 184 4.28 0.80 1.71
CA GLU A 184 3.61 0.15 2.83
C GLU A 184 2.54 -0.86 2.39
N ASP A 185 1.84 -0.59 1.30
CA ASP A 185 0.64 -1.33 0.90
C ASP A 185 0.93 -2.79 0.53
N ASN A 186 1.98 -3.03 -0.26
CA ASN A 186 2.46 -4.36 -0.62
C ASN A 186 2.85 -5.16 0.64
N VAL A 187 3.58 -4.52 1.56
CA VAL A 187 4.08 -5.16 2.78
C VAL A 187 2.92 -5.53 3.69
N LEU A 188 2.02 -4.60 3.98
CA LEU A 188 0.86 -4.82 4.84
C LEU A 188 -0.08 -5.89 4.27
N SER A 189 -0.32 -5.85 2.95
CA SER A 189 -1.14 -6.86 2.27
C SER A 189 -0.55 -8.27 2.41
N LEU A 190 0.77 -8.42 2.26
CA LEU A 190 1.46 -9.72 2.37
C LEU A 190 1.58 -10.19 3.82
N ARG A 191 1.88 -9.31 4.76
CA ARG A 191 1.90 -9.64 6.20
C ARG A 191 0.52 -10.10 6.67
N GLY A 192 -0.55 -9.42 6.27
CA GLY A 192 -1.93 -9.84 6.55
C GLY A 192 -2.25 -11.20 5.94
N ALA A 193 -1.86 -11.39 4.68
CA ALA A 193 -2.03 -12.66 3.97
C ALA A 193 -1.25 -13.83 4.58
N LEU A 194 -0.13 -13.57 5.24
CA LEU A 194 0.68 -14.57 5.95
C LEU A 194 0.01 -15.05 7.25
N LEU A 195 -0.63 -14.16 8.01
CA LEU A 195 -1.22 -14.50 9.32
C LEU A 195 -2.62 -15.14 9.24
N GLY A 196 -3.42 -14.74 8.28
CA GLY A 196 -4.78 -15.26 8.14
C GLY A 196 -5.47 -14.87 6.86
N GLY A 197 -4.97 -13.87 6.14
CA GLY A 197 -5.55 -13.39 4.90
C GLY A 197 -6.08 -11.97 4.98
N GLY A 198 -6.76 -11.55 3.91
CA GLY A 198 -7.37 -10.23 3.87
C GLY A 198 -8.64 -10.14 3.06
N LEU A 199 -9.29 -8.98 3.18
CA LEU A 199 -10.58 -8.66 2.59
C LEU A 199 -10.43 -7.56 1.52
N ASN A 200 -11.08 -7.74 0.37
CA ASN A 200 -11.20 -6.72 -0.66
C ASN A 200 -12.68 -6.35 -0.83
N LEU A 201 -13.10 -5.33 -0.09
CA LEU A 201 -14.49 -4.94 0.03
C LEU A 201 -14.99 -4.25 -1.25
N PRO A 202 -16.16 -4.62 -1.80
CA PRO A 202 -16.71 -4.00 -3.00
C PRO A 202 -17.25 -2.57 -2.78
N GLN A 203 -17.45 -2.16 -1.53
CA GLN A 203 -18.01 -0.85 -1.18
C GLN A 203 -16.99 0.26 -1.49
N PRO A 204 -17.39 1.35 -2.17
CA PRO A 204 -16.49 2.45 -2.51
C PRO A 204 -16.34 3.44 -1.35
N LEU A 205 -15.56 3.09 -0.33
CA LEU A 205 -15.51 3.79 0.97
C LEU A 205 -14.57 5.02 1.02
N VAL A 206 -13.87 5.32 -0.07
CA VAL A 206 -12.94 6.45 -0.17
C VAL A 206 -13.13 7.14 -1.52
N ARG A 207 -13.16 8.47 -1.54
CA ARG A 207 -12.91 9.25 -2.76
C ARG A 207 -11.40 9.46 -2.84
N TYR A 208 -10.78 8.85 -3.85
CA TYR A 208 -9.34 8.84 -4.07
C TYR A 208 -8.93 9.89 -5.10
N ARG A 209 -8.12 10.87 -4.68
CA ARG A 209 -7.73 11.98 -5.53
C ARG A 209 -6.59 11.58 -6.45
N ARG A 210 -6.75 11.90 -7.73
CA ARG A 210 -5.70 11.69 -8.73
C ARG A 210 -4.91 12.97 -8.95
N SER A 211 -3.71 13.01 -8.38
CA SER A 211 -2.73 14.07 -8.62
C SER A 211 -1.48 13.51 -9.32
N PRO A 212 -0.85 14.30 -10.23
CA PRO A 212 0.50 14.04 -10.74
C PRO A 212 1.53 13.71 -9.65
N ASP A 213 1.35 14.27 -8.45
CA ASP A 213 2.29 14.15 -7.33
C ASP A 213 2.08 12.90 -6.47
N SER A 214 1.12 12.02 -6.82
CA SER A 214 0.88 10.79 -6.06
C SER A 214 2.11 9.86 -6.04
N LEU A 215 2.33 9.17 -4.91
CA LEU A 215 3.50 8.29 -4.73
C LEU A 215 3.62 7.24 -5.84
N GLY A 216 2.50 6.68 -6.29
CA GLY A 216 2.49 5.72 -7.40
C GLY A 216 3.00 6.32 -8.71
N GLN A 217 2.74 7.60 -8.99
CA GLN A 217 3.29 8.27 -10.17
C GLN A 217 4.79 8.48 -10.05
N TRP A 218 5.28 8.89 -8.88
CA TRP A 218 6.72 9.02 -8.59
C TRP A 218 7.45 7.67 -8.69
N LEU A 219 6.94 6.62 -8.04
CA LEU A 219 7.57 5.31 -7.97
C LEU A 219 7.73 4.68 -9.36
N PHE A 220 6.69 4.82 -10.19
CA PHE A 220 6.64 4.24 -11.53
C PHE A 220 6.99 5.23 -12.65
N ALA A 221 7.39 6.46 -12.33
CA ALA A 221 7.72 7.53 -13.28
C ALA A 221 6.76 7.59 -14.48
N ARG A 222 5.43 7.52 -14.23
CA ARG A 222 4.42 7.31 -15.29
C ARG A 222 4.27 8.50 -16.24
N GLY A 223 4.75 9.68 -15.84
CA GLY A 223 4.76 10.89 -16.66
C GLY A 223 6.10 11.20 -17.35
N GLU A 224 7.14 10.40 -17.14
CA GLU A 224 8.49 10.67 -17.68
C GLU A 224 8.84 9.71 -18.83
N VAL A 225 9.37 10.25 -19.93
CA VAL A 225 9.76 9.49 -21.13
C VAL A 225 11.29 9.54 -21.31
N GLY A 226 11.88 8.45 -21.79
CA GLY A 226 13.29 8.38 -22.16
C GLY A 226 14.17 7.47 -21.28
N PRO A 227 15.45 7.27 -21.67
CA PRO A 227 16.34 6.31 -21.02
C PRO A 227 16.59 6.58 -19.53
N ALA A 228 16.85 7.83 -19.15
CA ALA A 228 17.12 8.21 -17.76
C ALA A 228 15.89 8.02 -16.84
N ALA A 229 14.69 8.33 -17.36
CA ALA A 229 13.43 8.09 -16.64
C ALA A 229 13.19 6.59 -16.42
N ARG A 230 13.46 5.77 -17.46
CA ARG A 230 13.39 4.31 -17.36
C ARG A 230 14.36 3.76 -16.32
N GLU A 231 15.60 4.26 -16.29
CA GLU A 231 16.63 3.86 -15.32
C GLU A 231 16.20 4.18 -13.90
N ARG A 232 15.75 5.43 -13.62
CA ARG A 232 15.22 5.83 -12.31
C ARG A 232 14.07 4.92 -11.86
N ARG A 233 13.09 4.69 -12.74
CA ARG A 233 11.95 3.79 -12.47
C ARG A 233 12.41 2.38 -12.12
N TYR A 234 13.36 1.84 -12.87
CA TYR A 234 13.85 0.49 -12.64
C TYR A 234 14.60 0.41 -11.30
N ARG A 235 15.49 1.36 -10.99
CA ARG A 235 16.17 1.40 -9.68
C ARG A 235 15.18 1.45 -8.51
N ARG A 236 14.18 2.33 -8.57
CA ARG A 236 13.11 2.42 -7.54
C ARG A 236 12.32 1.11 -7.42
N THR A 237 11.93 0.52 -8.54
CA THR A 237 11.19 -0.74 -8.57
C THR A 237 12.02 -1.92 -8.06
N ILE A 238 13.32 -1.96 -8.36
CA ILE A 238 14.27 -2.96 -7.85
C ILE A 238 14.35 -2.86 -6.33
N ALA A 239 14.61 -1.66 -5.81
CA ALA A 239 14.69 -1.41 -4.37
C ALA A 239 13.40 -1.84 -3.65
N MET A 240 12.24 -1.46 -4.18
CA MET A 240 10.95 -1.89 -3.64
C MET A 240 10.78 -3.41 -3.67
N TYR A 241 11.09 -4.09 -4.78
CA TYR A 241 10.96 -5.55 -4.83
C TYR A 241 11.88 -6.26 -3.84
N ARG A 242 13.12 -5.79 -3.69
CA ARG A 242 14.06 -6.33 -2.70
C ARG A 242 13.54 -6.11 -1.28
N ALA A 243 13.05 -4.92 -0.97
CA ALA A 243 12.50 -4.59 0.34
C ALA A 243 11.29 -5.47 0.70
N VAL A 244 10.32 -5.62 -0.21
CA VAL A 244 9.15 -6.47 0.02
C VAL A 244 9.54 -7.95 0.19
N ALA A 245 10.49 -8.45 -0.60
CA ALA A 245 10.97 -9.82 -0.46
C ALA A 245 11.71 -10.06 0.86
N ALA A 246 12.53 -9.09 1.30
CA ALA A 246 13.24 -9.16 2.57
C ALA A 246 12.27 -9.10 3.76
N ASP A 247 11.25 -8.25 3.68
CA ASP A 247 10.22 -8.13 4.70
C ASP A 247 9.42 -9.43 4.87
N LEU A 248 8.90 -9.98 3.77
CA LEU A 248 8.13 -11.22 3.83
C LEU A 248 8.99 -12.41 4.30
N ALA A 249 10.27 -12.45 3.94
CA ALA A 249 11.20 -13.46 4.46
C ALA A 249 11.36 -13.33 5.98
N ALA A 250 11.63 -12.12 6.49
CA ALA A 250 11.75 -11.89 7.93
C ALA A 250 10.45 -12.19 8.68
N CYS A 251 9.29 -11.88 8.10
CA CYS A 251 7.99 -12.21 8.67
C CYS A 251 7.75 -13.73 8.70
N LEU A 252 8.11 -14.44 7.64
CA LEU A 252 8.02 -15.91 7.60
C LEU A 252 8.92 -16.55 8.66
N ASP A 253 10.14 -16.04 8.85
CA ASP A 253 11.06 -16.53 9.88
C ASP A 253 10.51 -16.27 11.29
N ARG A 254 9.94 -15.07 11.54
CA ARG A 254 9.35 -14.70 12.84
C ARG A 254 8.04 -15.41 13.15
N ALA A 255 7.20 -15.65 12.15
CA ALA A 255 5.94 -16.40 12.31
C ALA A 255 6.19 -17.88 12.67
N GLY A 256 7.42 -18.36 12.48
CA GLY A 256 7.71 -19.79 12.45
C GLY A 256 7.08 -20.45 11.22
N ARG A 257 7.16 -21.78 11.16
CA ARG A 257 6.55 -22.55 10.06
C ARG A 257 5.02 -22.44 10.16
N PRO A 258 4.31 -21.83 9.17
CA PRO A 258 2.86 -21.77 9.18
C PRO A 258 2.25 -23.18 9.33
N ALA A 259 1.15 -23.29 10.08
CA ALA A 259 0.48 -24.56 10.31
C ALA A 259 0.04 -25.23 8.99
N ASP A 260 -0.40 -24.45 8.01
CA ASP A 260 -0.66 -24.92 6.65
C ASP A 260 0.62 -24.84 5.78
N PRO A 261 1.17 -25.98 5.32
CA PRO A 261 2.34 -26.00 4.43
C PRO A 261 2.13 -25.25 3.11
N ARG A 262 0.87 -25.06 2.67
CA ARG A 262 0.55 -24.31 1.45
C ARG A 262 0.84 -22.82 1.62
N VAL A 263 0.63 -22.27 2.81
CA VAL A 263 0.95 -20.87 3.15
C VAL A 263 2.46 -20.66 3.12
N ALA A 264 3.22 -21.55 3.76
CA ALA A 264 4.68 -21.50 3.77
C ALA A 264 5.25 -21.53 2.34
N ARG A 265 4.76 -22.46 1.51
CA ARG A 265 5.17 -22.57 0.11
C ARG A 265 4.81 -21.33 -0.70
N ALA A 266 3.60 -20.79 -0.52
CA ALA A 266 3.18 -19.57 -1.21
C ALA A 266 4.05 -18.36 -0.80
N ALA A 267 4.41 -18.23 0.48
CA ALA A 267 5.33 -17.19 0.94
C ALA A 267 6.71 -17.32 0.26
N THR A 268 7.28 -18.52 0.24
CA THR A 268 8.56 -18.78 -0.45
C THR A 268 8.47 -18.48 -1.95
N ASP A 269 7.36 -18.86 -2.60
CA ASP A 269 7.12 -18.56 -4.01
C ASP A 269 7.11 -17.04 -4.23
N ILE A 270 6.38 -16.27 -3.42
CA ILE A 270 6.32 -14.80 -3.54
C ILE A 270 7.69 -14.17 -3.33
N ILE A 271 8.45 -14.59 -2.30
CA ILE A 271 9.81 -14.09 -2.04
C ILE A 271 10.69 -14.31 -3.28
N ALA A 272 10.64 -15.52 -3.87
CA ALA A 272 11.38 -15.84 -5.09
C ALA A 272 10.90 -15.00 -6.29
N MET A 273 9.58 -14.83 -6.46
CA MET A 273 9.01 -14.01 -7.52
C MET A 273 9.53 -12.57 -7.48
N TYR A 274 9.52 -11.94 -6.30
CA TYR A 274 9.99 -10.57 -6.12
C TYR A 274 11.50 -10.44 -6.37
N ARG A 275 12.31 -11.40 -5.88
CA ARG A 275 13.77 -11.43 -6.13
C ARG A 275 14.08 -11.57 -7.63
N ILE A 276 13.45 -12.51 -8.32
CA ILE A 276 13.64 -12.72 -9.77
C ILE A 276 13.22 -11.47 -10.56
N GLU A 277 12.13 -10.81 -10.17
CA GLU A 277 11.69 -9.57 -10.83
C GLU A 277 12.65 -8.40 -10.61
N ALA A 278 13.32 -8.33 -9.46
CA ALA A 278 14.40 -7.38 -9.20
C ALA A 278 15.63 -7.71 -10.06
N ASP A 279 16.12 -8.96 -10.03
CA ASP A 279 17.27 -9.44 -10.82
C ASP A 279 17.06 -9.17 -12.31
N ALA A 280 15.86 -9.46 -12.84
CA ALA A 280 15.53 -9.23 -14.24
C ALA A 280 15.65 -7.75 -14.65
N ARG A 281 15.32 -6.81 -13.75
CA ARG A 281 15.42 -5.37 -14.03
C ARG A 281 16.84 -4.85 -13.87
N GLU A 282 17.56 -5.32 -12.87
CA GLU A 282 18.97 -4.99 -12.63
C GLU A 282 19.83 -5.44 -13.81
N THR A 283 19.61 -6.67 -14.29
CA THR A 283 20.28 -7.23 -15.45
C THR A 283 20.04 -6.40 -16.72
N LEU A 284 18.83 -5.84 -16.90
CA LEU A 284 18.50 -4.97 -18.02
C LEU A 284 19.19 -3.59 -17.94
N LEU A 285 19.56 -3.12 -16.75
CA LEU A 285 20.24 -1.84 -16.55
C LEU A 285 21.76 -1.98 -16.66
N GLU A 286 22.34 -3.02 -16.05
CA GLU A 286 23.76 -3.03 -15.70
C GLU A 286 24.56 -4.13 -16.40
N ARG A 287 23.89 -5.14 -17.00
CA ARG A 287 24.55 -6.36 -17.46
C ARG A 287 24.49 -6.56 -18.98
N PRO A 288 25.51 -7.19 -19.58
CA PRO A 288 25.51 -7.52 -21.00
C PRO A 288 24.42 -8.54 -21.35
N ARG A 289 23.95 -8.52 -22.61
CA ARG A 289 22.75 -9.28 -23.06
C ARG A 289 22.81 -10.79 -22.82
N ARG A 290 24.00 -11.39 -22.82
CA ARG A 290 24.19 -12.83 -22.52
C ARG A 290 23.72 -13.21 -21.11
N GLU A 291 23.76 -12.27 -20.16
CA GLU A 291 23.34 -12.48 -18.77
C GLU A 291 21.82 -12.32 -18.60
N TRP A 292 21.10 -11.81 -19.61
CA TRP A 292 19.65 -11.59 -19.56
C TRP A 292 18.85 -12.90 -19.52
N LEU A 293 19.46 -14.02 -19.93
CA LEU A 293 18.81 -15.33 -19.95
C LEU A 293 18.63 -15.92 -18.55
N ALA A 294 19.57 -15.69 -17.63
CA ALA A 294 19.54 -16.27 -16.29
C ALA A 294 18.25 -15.95 -15.51
N PRO A 295 17.84 -14.67 -15.33
CA PRO A 295 16.60 -14.35 -14.61
C PRO A 295 15.34 -14.82 -15.35
N ILE A 296 15.38 -14.95 -16.69
CA ILE A 296 14.26 -15.49 -17.47
C ILE A 296 14.09 -16.98 -17.20
N LEU A 297 15.18 -17.75 -17.24
CA LEU A 297 15.17 -19.18 -16.94
C LEU A 297 14.74 -19.45 -15.49
N ALA A 298 15.19 -18.62 -14.54
CA ALA A 298 14.72 -18.68 -13.16
C ALA A 298 13.20 -18.47 -13.09
N GLY A 299 12.67 -17.43 -13.73
CA GLY A 299 11.24 -17.15 -13.73
C GLY A 299 10.38 -18.18 -14.49
N LEU A 300 10.92 -18.88 -15.50
CA LEU A 300 10.24 -20.01 -16.15
C LEU A 300 10.05 -21.21 -15.21
N ARG A 301 10.96 -21.39 -14.25
CA ARG A 301 10.86 -22.44 -13.23
C ARG A 301 10.00 -22.00 -12.03
N GLN A 302 9.89 -20.70 -11.79
CA GLN A 302 9.16 -20.13 -10.66
C GLN A 302 7.64 -20.11 -10.88
N ARG A 303 6.88 -20.66 -9.91
CA ARG A 303 5.42 -20.55 -9.90
C ARG A 303 5.02 -19.07 -9.79
N GLY A 304 3.99 -18.67 -10.54
CA GLY A 304 3.56 -17.28 -10.66
C GLY A 304 4.28 -16.47 -11.75
N LEU A 305 5.55 -16.74 -12.05
CA LEU A 305 6.27 -16.01 -13.10
C LEU A 305 6.33 -16.73 -14.46
N ARG A 306 5.99 -18.01 -14.55
CA ARG A 306 6.16 -18.83 -15.77
C ARG A 306 5.67 -18.15 -17.05
N ARG A 307 4.42 -17.68 -17.06
CA ARG A 307 3.82 -16.99 -18.20
C ARG A 307 4.58 -15.71 -18.55
N LYS A 308 4.83 -14.86 -17.56
CA LYS A 308 5.52 -13.58 -17.73
C LYS A 308 6.95 -13.77 -18.25
N SER A 309 7.65 -14.79 -17.78
CA SER A 309 9.00 -15.12 -18.24
C SER A 309 9.00 -15.73 -19.63
N ALA A 310 8.00 -16.54 -20.00
CA ALA A 310 7.85 -17.02 -21.38
C ALA A 310 7.62 -15.85 -22.35
N GLU A 311 6.77 -14.89 -21.99
CA GLU A 311 6.57 -13.66 -22.77
C GLU A 311 7.86 -12.83 -22.93
N ARG A 312 8.71 -12.77 -21.88
CA ARG A 312 10.03 -12.12 -21.96
C ARG A 312 11.00 -12.88 -22.86
N ALA A 313 11.04 -14.21 -22.76
CA ALA A 313 11.89 -15.06 -23.60
C ALA A 313 11.56 -14.84 -25.09
N LEU A 314 10.26 -14.84 -25.43
CA LEU A 314 9.81 -14.56 -26.79
C LEU A 314 10.27 -13.18 -27.29
N LYS A 315 10.16 -12.15 -26.43
CA LYS A 315 10.62 -10.79 -26.75
C LYS A 315 12.14 -10.67 -26.94
N LEU A 316 12.94 -11.59 -26.38
CA LEU A 316 14.39 -11.61 -26.66
C LEU A 316 14.73 -12.21 -28.02
N LEU A 317 13.90 -13.14 -28.51
CA LEU A 317 14.06 -13.81 -29.80
C LEU A 317 13.56 -12.97 -30.98
N LEU A 318 12.67 -12.01 -30.72
CA LEU A 318 12.14 -11.13 -31.75
C LEU A 318 13.15 -10.01 -32.13
N PRO A 319 13.38 -9.76 -33.44
CA PRO A 319 14.22 -8.67 -33.89
C PRO A 319 13.73 -7.31 -33.35
N ARG A 320 14.64 -6.46 -32.83
CA ARG A 320 14.29 -5.14 -32.26
C ARG A 320 13.43 -4.27 -33.17
N ARG A 321 13.62 -4.39 -34.50
CA ARG A 321 12.82 -3.70 -35.53
C ARG A 321 11.31 -3.96 -35.43
N TRP A 322 10.90 -5.08 -34.85
CA TRP A 322 9.49 -5.47 -34.71
C TRP A 322 8.89 -5.09 -33.35
N LEU A 323 9.73 -4.77 -32.36
CA LEU A 323 9.29 -4.56 -30.98
C LEU A 323 9.01 -3.09 -30.62
N ARG A 324 9.27 -2.10 -31.50
CA ARG A 324 9.06 -0.65 -31.29
C ARG A 324 8.94 -0.26 -29.80
N LEU A 325 10.00 -0.54 -29.02
CA LEU A 325 10.11 -0.07 -27.65
C LEU A 325 10.77 1.31 -27.72
N GLY A 326 9.94 2.31 -28.00
CA GLY A 326 10.21 3.71 -27.66
C GLY A 326 10.13 3.93 -26.15
#